data_AF-A0AAP2Q4Y8-F1
#
_entry.id   AF-A0AAP2Q4Y8-F1
#
_cell.length_a   1.000
_cell.length_b   1.000
_cell.length_c   1.000
_cell.angle_alpha   90.00
_cell.angle_beta   90.00
_cell.angle_gamma   90.00
#
_symmetry.space_group_name_H-M   'P 1'
#
loop_
_entity.id
_entity.type
_entity.pdbx_description
1 polymer ?
#
loop_
_entity_poly.entity_id
_entity_poly.type
_entity_poly.pdbx_seq_one_letter_code
_entity_poly.pdbx_strand_id
1 'polypeptide(L)'
;MERAVITMNEHGAVFVPDGEIWMSEMELTDLLGVIAPTVRAAIRAVYKSSVLKEYEAQKYIRLENGYYADVYNFPMVVALAFRFNSYGAQQVRKALLERMYLRKEKASIFFSLNINRKASILQS
;
A
#
# COMPACT_ATOMS: atom_id res chain seq x y z
N MET A 1 12.76 -13.12 -5.16
CA MET A 1 12.00 -11.94 -5.63
C MET A 1 12.23 -10.84 -4.62
N GLU A 2 12.70 -9.68 -5.05
CA GLU A 2 12.80 -8.52 -4.17
C GLU A 2 11.37 -8.00 -3.92
N ARG A 3 10.97 -7.87 -2.65
CA ARG A 3 9.66 -7.34 -2.26
C ARG A 3 9.83 -6.27 -1.21
N ALA A 4 8.99 -5.27 -1.27
CA ALA A 4 8.93 -4.23 -0.27
C ALA A 4 7.77 -4.50 0.71
N VAL A 5 7.95 -4.10 1.96
CA VAL A 5 6.95 -4.29 3.03
C VAL A 5 6.67 -2.93 3.66
N ILE A 6 5.39 -2.64 3.91
CA ILE A 6 4.99 -1.45 4.66
C ILE A 6 5.27 -1.73 6.13
N THR A 7 5.99 -0.83 6.79
CA THR A 7 6.35 -0.97 8.20
C THR A 7 5.78 0.17 9.02
N MET A 8 5.60 -0.08 10.31
CA MET A 8 5.18 0.92 11.28
C MET A 8 6.14 0.87 12.46
N ASN A 9 6.64 2.04 12.88
CA ASN A 9 7.51 2.12 14.05
C ASN A 9 6.71 2.12 15.37
N GLU A 10 7.43 2.10 16.48
CA GLU A 10 6.89 2.10 17.85
C GLU A 10 5.98 3.30 18.15
N HIS A 11 6.19 4.41 17.45
CA HIS A 11 5.43 5.64 17.58
C HIS A 11 4.23 5.72 16.62
N GLY A 12 3.95 4.66 15.86
CA GLY A 12 2.85 4.61 14.90
C GLY A 12 3.12 5.32 13.58
N ALA A 13 4.35 5.72 13.29
CA ALA A 13 4.72 6.28 12.00
C ALA A 13 4.86 5.16 10.96
N VAL A 14 4.10 5.27 9.87
CA VAL A 14 4.06 4.27 8.79
C VAL A 14 5.01 4.68 7.67
N PHE A 15 5.89 3.76 7.28
CA PHE A 15 6.78 3.92 6.14
C PHE A 15 6.28 3.07 4.97
N VAL A 16 5.98 3.74 3.85
CA VAL A 16 5.51 3.08 2.62
C VAL A 16 6.62 3.15 1.56
N PRO A 17 7.27 2.04 1.22
CA PRO A 17 8.38 2.03 0.26
C PRO A 17 7.92 2.32 -1.19
N ASP A 18 8.88 2.65 -2.06
CA ASP A 18 8.67 2.91 -3.50
C ASP A 18 8.70 1.64 -4.38
N GLY A 19 9.14 0.50 -3.84
CA GLY A 19 9.20 -0.78 -4.56
C GLY A 19 7.87 -1.54 -4.67
N GLU A 20 7.92 -2.73 -5.29
CA GLU A 20 6.76 -3.63 -5.36
C GLU A 20 6.38 -4.18 -3.98
N ILE A 21 5.22 -3.77 -3.48
CA ILE A 21 4.74 -4.20 -2.17
C ILE A 21 4.05 -5.55 -2.28
N TRP A 22 4.60 -6.52 -1.55
CA TRP A 22 4.03 -7.85 -1.35
C TRP A 22 4.15 -8.23 0.12
N MET A 23 3.02 -8.37 0.81
CA MET A 23 2.96 -8.60 2.26
C MET A 23 2.30 -9.94 2.56
N SER A 24 2.93 -10.73 3.41
CA SER A 24 2.40 -11.98 3.95
C SER A 24 1.29 -11.73 4.97
N GLU A 25 0.53 -12.78 5.29
CA GLU A 25 -0.49 -12.70 6.34
C GLU A 25 0.07 -12.17 7.68
N MET A 26 1.26 -12.65 8.08
CA MET A 26 1.90 -12.24 9.34
C MET A 26 2.23 -10.73 9.35
N GLU A 27 2.78 -10.22 8.26
CA GLU A 27 3.11 -8.80 8.18
C GLU A 27 1.85 -7.93 8.11
N LEU A 28 0.77 -8.45 7.51
CA LEU A 28 -0.53 -7.77 7.52
C LEU A 28 -1.14 -7.73 8.92
N THR A 29 -1.06 -8.82 9.67
CA THR A 29 -1.56 -8.86 11.05
C THR A 29 -0.81 -7.89 11.94
N ASP A 30 0.52 -7.85 11.80
CA ASP A 30 1.39 -6.98 12.59
C ASP A 30 1.16 -5.50 12.23
N LEU A 31 1.12 -5.17 10.94
CA LEU A 31 0.92 -3.81 10.47
C LEU A 31 -0.46 -3.26 10.86
N LEU A 32 -1.51 -4.07 10.69
CA LEU A 32 -2.89 -3.63 10.89
C LEU A 32 -3.33 -3.82 12.36
N GLY A 33 -2.57 -4.52 13.20
CA GLY A 33 -2.93 -4.76 14.59
C GLY A 33 -4.20 -5.61 14.72
N VAL A 34 -4.34 -6.64 13.89
CA VAL A 34 -5.49 -7.57 13.87
C VAL A 34 -5.01 -9.01 13.83
N ILE A 35 -5.85 -9.95 14.25
CA ILE A 35 -5.49 -11.38 14.25
C ILE A 35 -5.65 -12.01 12.86
N ALA A 36 -4.86 -13.07 12.59
CA ALA A 36 -4.84 -13.77 11.31
C ALA A 36 -6.23 -14.24 10.80
N PRO A 37 -7.12 -14.84 11.64
CA PRO A 37 -8.46 -15.21 11.19
C PRO A 37 -9.27 -14.04 10.61
N THR A 38 -9.12 -12.84 11.20
CA THR A 38 -9.79 -11.62 10.75
C THR A 38 -9.26 -11.15 9.40
N VAL A 39 -7.94 -11.23 9.20
CA VAL A 39 -7.30 -10.95 7.90
C VAL A 39 -7.83 -11.89 6.82
N ARG A 40 -7.86 -13.21 7.06
CA ARG A 40 -8.40 -14.18 6.09
C ARG A 40 -9.84 -13.92 5.73
N ALA A 41 -10.68 -13.62 6.72
CA ALA A 41 -12.08 -13.30 6.50
C ALA A 41 -12.24 -12.04 5.62
N ALA A 42 -11.44 -11.01 5.87
CA ALA A 42 -11.44 -9.78 5.10
C ALA A 42 -10.95 -10.00 3.64
N ILE A 43 -9.87 -10.74 3.43
CA ILE A 43 -9.35 -11.07 2.10
C ILE A 43 -10.40 -11.83 1.29
N ARG A 44 -11.02 -12.86 1.87
CA ARG A 44 -12.13 -13.60 1.24
C ARG A 44 -13.28 -12.67 0.86
N ALA A 45 -13.62 -11.71 1.72
CA ALA A 45 -14.68 -10.76 1.43
C ALA A 45 -14.30 -9.77 0.32
N VAL A 46 -13.03 -9.38 0.20
CA VAL A 46 -12.54 -8.56 -0.92
C VAL A 46 -12.64 -9.35 -2.23
N TYR A 47 -12.22 -10.62 -2.26
CA TYR A 47 -12.37 -11.45 -3.46
C TYR A 47 -13.84 -11.69 -3.84
N LYS A 48 -14.71 -11.93 -2.85
CA LYS A 48 -16.15 -12.09 -3.08
C LYS A 48 -16.80 -10.84 -3.67
N SER A 49 -16.25 -9.66 -3.40
CA SER A 49 -16.74 -8.40 -3.97
C SER A 49 -16.29 -8.16 -5.41
N SER A 50 -15.42 -9.03 -5.96
CA SER A 50 -14.82 -8.91 -7.30
C SER A 50 -14.02 -7.62 -7.54
N VAL A 51 -13.74 -6.84 -6.47
CA VAL A 51 -12.91 -5.62 -6.54
C VAL A 51 -11.46 -5.95 -6.86
N LEU A 52 -10.97 -7.09 -6.38
CA LEU A 52 -9.66 -7.65 -6.72
C LEU A 52 -9.82 -9.12 -7.12
N LYS A 53 -9.02 -9.55 -8.10
CA LYS A 53 -8.97 -10.94 -8.54
C LYS A 53 -7.81 -11.65 -7.85
N GLU A 54 -8.06 -12.86 -7.36
CA GLU A 54 -7.11 -13.63 -6.57
C GLU A 54 -5.77 -13.84 -7.29
N TYR A 55 -5.80 -14.18 -8.59
CA TYR A 55 -4.59 -14.42 -9.39
C TYR A 55 -3.73 -13.17 -9.65
N GLU A 56 -4.28 -11.96 -9.44
CA GLU A 56 -3.55 -10.69 -9.59
C GLU A 56 -3.07 -10.17 -8.22
N ALA A 57 -3.82 -10.49 -7.17
CA ALA A 57 -3.64 -9.94 -5.84
C ALA A 57 -2.84 -10.84 -4.89
N GLN A 58 -2.70 -12.12 -5.20
CA GLN A 58 -2.01 -13.11 -4.36
C GLN A 58 -0.96 -13.89 -5.14
N LYS A 59 0.18 -14.14 -4.49
CA LYS A 59 1.25 -15.01 -4.99
C LYS A 59 1.70 -15.94 -3.87
N TYR A 60 2.14 -17.13 -4.25
CA TYR A 60 2.82 -18.05 -3.35
C TYR A 60 4.33 -17.98 -3.59
N ILE A 61 5.09 -17.49 -2.61
CA ILE A 61 6.53 -17.25 -2.76
C ILE A 61 7.32 -17.81 -1.59
N ARG A 62 8.62 -18.06 -1.81
CA ARG A 62 9.58 -18.33 -0.74
C ARG A 62 10.07 -17.02 -0.15
N LEU A 63 9.85 -16.85 1.15
CA LEU A 63 10.33 -15.73 1.95
C LEU A 63 11.81 -15.89 2.29
N GLU A 64 12.45 -14.82 2.76
CA GLU A 64 13.88 -14.80 3.13
C GLU A 64 14.20 -15.77 4.28
N ASN A 65 13.25 -16.00 5.19
CA ASN A 65 13.36 -16.99 6.25
C ASN A 65 13.31 -18.45 5.74
N GLY A 66 13.20 -18.66 4.43
CA GLY A 66 13.20 -19.96 3.78
C GLY A 66 11.83 -20.62 3.68
N TYR A 67 10.80 -20.11 4.37
CA TYR A 67 9.43 -20.63 4.33
C TYR A 67 8.65 -20.11 3.14
N TYR A 68 7.67 -20.90 2.69
CA TYR A 68 6.75 -20.47 1.65
C TYR A 68 5.47 -19.90 2.28
N ALA A 69 4.97 -18.81 1.73
CA ALA A 69 3.76 -18.15 2.21
C ALA A 69 2.99 -17.49 1.06
N ASP A 70 1.69 -17.34 1.28
CA ASP A 70 0.86 -16.43 0.49
C ASP A 70 1.23 -14.98 0.81
N VAL A 71 1.47 -14.20 -0.24
CA VAL A 71 1.73 -12.77 -0.16
C VAL A 71 0.71 -12.01 -0.99
N TYR A 72 0.37 -10.82 -0.51
CA TYR A 72 -0.69 -9.98 -1.03
C TYR A 72 -0.13 -8.64 -1.52
N ASN A 73 -0.64 -8.19 -2.66
CA ASN A 73 -0.16 -6.96 -3.30
C ASN A 73 -0.63 -5.68 -2.60
N PHE A 74 -0.07 -4.54 -3.01
CA PHE A 74 -0.45 -3.22 -2.48
C PHE A 74 -1.96 -2.92 -2.50
N PRO A 75 -2.72 -3.12 -3.60
CA PRO A 75 -4.17 -2.97 -3.60
C PRO A 75 -4.89 -3.75 -2.50
N MET A 76 -4.45 -4.97 -2.19
CA MET A 76 -5.01 -5.74 -1.08
C MET A 76 -4.73 -5.06 0.26
N VAL A 77 -3.51 -4.59 0.51
CA VAL A 77 -3.17 -3.87 1.76
C VAL A 77 -4.06 -2.64 1.94
N VAL A 78 -4.27 -1.87 0.86
CA VAL A 78 -5.16 -0.70 0.85
C VAL A 78 -6.60 -1.13 1.20
N ALA A 79 -7.13 -2.15 0.53
CA ALA A 79 -8.49 -2.63 0.78
C ALA A 79 -8.69 -3.04 2.24
N LEU A 80 -7.71 -3.73 2.84
CA LEU A 80 -7.75 -4.15 4.24
C LEU A 80 -7.67 -2.96 5.21
N ALA A 81 -6.78 -1.99 4.94
CA ALA A 81 -6.65 -0.79 5.77
C ALA A 81 -7.94 0.05 5.82
N PHE A 82 -8.71 0.08 4.72
CA PHE A 82 -10.03 0.74 4.69
C PHE A 82 -11.16 -0.11 5.28
N ARG A 83 -10.97 -1.42 5.39
CA ARG A 83 -11.96 -2.34 5.95
C ARG A 83 -11.88 -2.46 7.47
N PHE A 84 -10.70 -2.29 8.06
CA PHE A 84 -10.50 -2.45 9.50
C PHE A 84 -10.57 -1.12 10.25
N ASN A 85 -11.10 -1.19 11.48
CA ASN A 85 -11.15 -0.07 12.42
C ASN A 85 -10.17 -0.27 13.59
N SER A 86 -8.92 -0.60 13.27
CA SER A 86 -7.83 -0.72 14.23
C SER A 86 -6.91 0.49 14.18
N TYR A 87 -6.07 0.66 15.22
CA TYR A 87 -5.05 1.71 15.26
C TYR A 87 -4.07 1.61 14.08
N GLY A 88 -3.55 0.41 13.80
CA GLY A 88 -2.65 0.17 12.66
C GLY A 88 -3.30 0.53 11.31
N ALA A 89 -4.56 0.12 11.10
CA ALA A 89 -5.30 0.48 9.90
C ALA A 89 -5.54 2.00 9.76
N GLN A 90 -5.75 2.71 10.87
CA GLN A 90 -5.86 4.17 10.86
C GLN A 90 -4.55 4.84 10.44
N GLN A 91 -3.41 4.40 10.98
CA GLN A 91 -2.11 4.97 10.62
C GLN A 91 -1.75 4.68 9.16
N VAL A 92 -2.03 3.46 8.68
CA VAL A 92 -1.82 3.10 7.27
C VAL A 92 -2.70 3.97 6.37
N ARG A 93 -3.98 4.15 6.67
CA ARG A 93 -4.87 5.05 5.92
C ARG A 93 -4.32 6.48 5.85
N LYS A 94 -3.86 7.02 6.98
CA LYS A 94 -3.28 8.37 7.06
C LYS A 94 -2.06 8.49 6.15
N ALA A 95 -1.09 7.58 6.28
CA ALA A 95 0.13 7.60 5.47
C ALA A 95 -0.14 7.42 3.97
N LEU A 96 -1.10 6.56 3.60
CA LEU A 96 -1.52 6.38 2.21
C LEU A 96 -2.12 7.67 1.63
N LEU A 97 -3.00 8.34 2.37
CA LEU A 97 -3.61 9.60 1.95
C LEU A 97 -2.59 10.74 1.85
N GLU A 98 -1.69 10.86 2.81
CA GLU A 98 -0.58 11.83 2.78
C GLU A 98 0.33 11.59 1.56
N ARG A 99 0.68 10.33 1.28
CA ARG A 99 1.48 9.98 0.10
C ARG A 99 0.77 10.34 -1.21
N MET A 100 -0.54 10.14 -1.29
CA MET A 100 -1.34 10.53 -2.46
C MET A 100 -1.40 12.06 -2.63
N TYR A 101 -1.58 12.81 -1.54
CA TYR A 101 -1.58 14.27 -1.55
C TYR A 101 -0.22 14.82 -1.99
N LEU A 102 0.88 14.34 -1.42
CA LEU A 102 2.23 14.76 -1.80
C LEU A 102 2.55 14.46 -3.28
N ARG A 103 2.05 13.34 -3.82
CA ARG A 103 2.19 13.03 -5.25
C ARG A 103 1.42 14.01 -6.12
N LYS A 104 0.23 14.43 -5.69
CA LYS A 104 -0.59 15.44 -6.38
C LYS A 104 0.09 16.82 -6.35
N GLU A 105 0.68 17.23 -5.23
CA GLU A 105 1.45 18.48 -5.13
C GLU A 105 2.71 18.46 -5.99
N LYS A 106 3.46 17.36 -5.99
CA LYS A 106 4.61 17.22 -6.89
C LYS A 106 4.16 17.31 -8.35
N ALA A 107 3.11 16.59 -8.72
CA ALA A 107 2.55 16.64 -10.06
C ALA A 107 2.08 18.06 -10.44
N SER A 108 1.37 18.77 -9.55
CA SER A 108 0.94 20.14 -9.81
C SER A 108 2.12 21.10 -9.98
N ILE A 109 3.18 20.97 -9.17
CA ILE A 109 4.42 21.74 -9.34
C ILE A 109 5.06 21.45 -10.71
N PHE A 110 5.14 20.17 -11.12
CA PHE A 110 5.65 19.81 -12.45
C PHE A 110 4.83 20.44 -13.58
N PHE A 111 3.49 20.46 -13.48
CA PHE A 111 2.64 21.09 -14.49
C PHE A 111 2.82 22.62 -14.51
N SER A 112 2.84 23.29 -13.36
CA SER A 112 3.02 24.74 -13.27
C SER A 112 4.38 25.20 -13.83
N LEU A 113 5.45 24.45 -13.55
CA LEU A 113 6.78 24.74 -14.11
C LEU A 113 6.84 24.55 -15.63
N ASN A 114 6.14 23.54 -16.17
CA ASN A 114 6.10 23.30 -17.61
C ASN A 114 5.30 24.39 -18.36
N ILE A 115 4.19 24.88 -17.76
CA ILE A 115 3.41 26.00 -18.31
C ILE A 115 4.25 27.28 -18.35
N ASN A 116 4.98 27.60 -17.28
CA ASN A 116 5.88 28.77 -17.25
C ASN A 116 7.05 28.67 -18.25
N ARG A 117 7.55 27.44 -18.50
CA ARG A 117 8.59 27.22 -19.51
C ARG A 117 8.08 27.39 -20.94
N LYS A 118 6.81 27.07 -21.22
CA LYS A 118 6.20 27.37 -22.53
C LYS A 118 5.90 28.86 -22.72
N ALA A 119 5.46 29.57 -21.67
CA ALA A 119 5.18 31.00 -21.75
C ALA A 119 6.43 31.85 -22.03
N SER A 120 7.60 31.42 -21.54
CA SER A 120 8.89 32.10 -21.77
C SER A 120 9.49 31.88 -23.16
N ILE A 121 9.06 30.85 -23.90
CA ILE A 121 9.50 30.57 -25.28
C ILE A 121 8.63 31.32 -26.32
N LEU A 122 7.44 31.76 -25.93
CA LEU A 122 6.51 32.53 -26.79
C LEU A 122 6.72 34.06 -26.70
N GLN A 123 7.68 34.53 -25.91
CA GLN A 123 8.02 35.95 -25.74
C GLN A 123 9.40 36.32 -26.31
N SER A 124 10.04 35.41 -27.05
CA SER A 124 11.33 35.61 -27.74
C SER A 124 11.16 35.68 -29.25
#